data_AF-B3MJ43-F1
#
_entry.id   AF-B3MJ43-F1
#
_cell.length_a   1.000
_cell.length_b   1.000
_cell.length_c   1.000
_cell.angle_alpha   90.00
_cell.angle_beta   90.00
_cell.angle_gamma   90.00
#
_symmetry.space_group_name_H-M   'P 1'
#
loop_
_entity.id
_entity.type
_entity.pdbx_description
1 polymer ?
#
loop_
_entity_poly.entity_id
_entity_poly.type
_entity_poly.pdbx_seq_one_letter_code
_entity_poly.pdbx_strand_id
1 'polypeptide(L)'
;MSTGAARVYIQVESEAEQQEHLKQQRKTLKPLQGNVNLNDKENLTGTGRASIVDQLSRLKAGVQVTPKYGKRKCVDSSSATAPSKDADTQTEDVALATPHRDADKPITAEDLTSESEPGENYYKLLAEQRRLALEDSLTENRHLHERIEGLEEEMDTMRKELDEAKNLVEVLKEICDEDNSDPEEDEAADNQE
;
A
#
# COMPACT_ATOMS: atom_id res chain seq x y z
N MET A 1 18.03 11.28 66.85
CA MET A 1 16.86 10.48 66.43
C MET A 1 17.29 9.68 65.20
N SER A 2 17.58 8.39 65.34
CA SER A 2 18.07 7.54 64.24
C SER A 2 16.87 7.07 63.40
N THR A 3 16.79 7.46 62.13
CA THR A 3 15.76 6.98 61.20
C THR A 3 16.20 5.62 60.68
N GLY A 4 15.56 4.56 61.19
CA GLY A 4 15.81 3.18 60.78
C GLY A 4 15.54 2.98 59.29
N ALA A 5 16.46 2.30 58.59
CA ALA A 5 16.33 2.00 57.17
C ALA A 5 15.13 1.06 56.93
N ALA A 6 14.20 1.48 56.08
CA ALA A 6 13.08 0.66 55.64
C ALA A 6 13.60 -0.51 54.80
N ARG A 7 13.29 -1.74 55.22
CA ARG A 7 13.61 -2.95 54.45
C ARG A 7 12.61 -3.08 53.30
N VAL A 8 13.10 -2.93 52.06
CA VAL A 8 12.34 -3.23 50.84
C VAL A 8 12.42 -4.74 50.60
N TYR A 9 11.27 -5.40 50.58
CA TYR A 9 11.17 -6.81 50.18
C TYR A 9 10.92 -6.86 48.69
N ILE A 10 11.90 -7.36 47.93
CA ILE A 10 11.74 -7.63 46.51
C ILE A 10 11.10 -9.02 46.41
N GLN A 11 9.90 -9.07 45.88
CA GLN A 11 9.22 -10.33 45.60
C GLN A 11 9.98 -11.02 44.45
N VAL A 12 10.59 -12.16 44.74
CA VAL A 12 11.25 -12.98 43.73
C VAL A 12 10.17 -13.75 43.00
N GLU A 13 9.98 -13.44 41.72
CA GLU A 13 9.04 -14.14 40.84
C GLU A 13 9.37 -15.64 40.78
N SER A 14 8.33 -16.46 40.75
CA SER A 14 8.46 -17.90 40.54
C SER A 14 9.05 -18.18 39.15
N GLU A 15 9.80 -19.28 39.00
CA GLU A 15 10.38 -19.69 37.71
C GLU A 15 9.33 -19.81 36.59
N ALA A 16 8.09 -20.16 36.95
CA ALA A 16 6.97 -20.22 36.02
C ALA A 16 6.54 -18.82 35.53
N GLU A 17 6.52 -17.83 36.41
CA GLU A 17 6.13 -16.44 36.10
C GLU A 17 7.20 -15.76 35.23
N GLN A 18 8.48 -16.02 35.51
CA GLN A 18 9.59 -15.54 34.69
C GLN A 18 9.53 -16.07 33.25
N GLN A 19 9.19 -17.36 33.08
CA GLN A 19 9.06 -17.97 31.76
C GLN A 19 7.87 -17.41 30.97
N GLU A 20 6.77 -17.08 31.64
CA GLU A 20 5.62 -16.47 30.98
C GLU A 20 5.93 -15.04 30.52
N HIS A 21 6.61 -14.25 31.35
CA HIS A 21 7.04 -12.91 30.97
C HIS A 21 8.00 -12.93 29.76
N LEU A 22 8.93 -13.88 29.71
CA LEU A 22 9.81 -14.10 28.55
C LEU A 22 9.05 -14.45 27.26
N LYS A 23 7.89 -15.13 27.35
CA LYS A 23 7.05 -15.46 26.18
C LYS A 23 6.19 -14.28 25.72
N GLN A 24 5.80 -13.41 26.65
CA GLN A 24 5.02 -12.20 26.37
C GLN A 24 5.90 -11.02 25.92
N GLN A 25 7.23 -11.12 26.03
CA GLN A 25 8.14 -10.12 25.49
C GLN A 25 7.99 -10.01 23.96
N ARG A 26 7.78 -8.77 23.50
CA ARG A 26 7.80 -8.43 22.08
C ARG A 26 9.14 -8.83 21.48
N LYS A 27 9.10 -9.53 20.34
CA LYS A 27 10.31 -9.89 19.58
C LYS A 27 11.02 -8.62 19.15
N THR A 28 12.17 -8.33 19.74
CA THR A 28 13.05 -7.26 19.30
C THR A 28 13.84 -7.75 18.08
N LEU A 29 14.06 -6.88 17.11
CA LEU A 29 14.90 -7.19 15.95
C LEU A 29 16.33 -7.45 16.45
N LYS A 30 16.96 -8.51 15.94
CA LYS A 30 18.35 -8.81 16.30
C LYS A 30 19.24 -7.63 15.88
N PRO A 31 20.03 -7.04 16.79
CA PRO A 31 21.04 -6.08 16.38
C PRO A 31 22.04 -6.79 15.46
N LEU A 32 22.28 -6.23 14.28
CA LEU A 32 23.40 -6.68 13.43
C LEU A 32 24.68 -6.42 14.22
N GLN A 33 25.29 -7.49 14.74
CA GLN A 33 26.61 -7.40 15.34
C GLN A 33 27.60 -6.93 14.26
N GLY A 34 28.27 -5.81 14.53
CA GLY A 34 29.30 -5.19 13.68
C GLY A 34 30.60 -5.98 13.58
N ASN A 35 30.50 -7.30 13.62
CA ASN A 35 31.63 -8.22 13.55
C ASN A 35 31.35 -9.16 12.37
N VAL A 36 31.30 -8.56 11.18
CA VAL A 36 31.29 -9.30 9.91
C VAL A 36 32.59 -10.08 9.87
N ASN A 37 32.48 -11.39 10.12
CA ASN A 37 33.53 -12.33 9.79
C ASN A 37 33.77 -12.20 8.28
N LEU A 38 34.97 -11.73 7.89
CA LEU A 38 35.29 -11.23 6.55
C LEU A 38 35.24 -12.27 5.40
N ASN A 39 34.82 -13.50 5.66
CA ASN A 39 34.92 -14.61 4.71
C ASN A 39 33.59 -15.22 4.25
N ASP A 40 32.44 -14.72 4.70
CA ASP A 40 31.15 -15.24 4.26
C ASP A 40 30.37 -14.19 3.47
N LYS A 41 30.59 -14.20 2.14
CA LYS A 41 30.07 -13.21 1.19
C LYS A 41 28.73 -13.64 0.58
N GLU A 42 28.17 -14.79 0.94
CA GLU A 42 26.97 -15.32 0.28
C GLU A 42 25.65 -14.70 0.76
N ASN A 43 25.63 -14.08 1.94
CA ASN A 43 24.40 -13.49 2.50
C ASN A 43 24.25 -11.96 2.33
N LEU A 44 25.15 -11.30 1.60
CA LEU A 44 25.12 -9.83 1.41
C LEU A 44 24.86 -9.38 -0.02
N THR A 45 24.86 -10.29 -0.98
CA THR A 45 24.49 -9.99 -2.36
C THR A 45 23.64 -11.12 -2.89
N GLY A 46 22.32 -11.02 -2.67
CA GLY A 46 21.38 -11.69 -3.57
C GLY A 46 21.67 -11.20 -4.98
N THR A 47 22.31 -12.05 -5.77
CA THR A 47 22.73 -11.85 -7.14
C THR A 47 21.56 -11.25 -7.96
N GLY A 48 21.70 -9.98 -8.40
CA GLY A 48 20.87 -9.43 -9.47
C GLY A 48 20.05 -8.16 -9.19
N ARG A 49 20.14 -7.50 -8.03
CA ARG A 49 19.46 -6.20 -7.84
C ARG A 49 20.45 -5.05 -7.98
N ALA A 50 20.49 -4.44 -9.16
CA ALA A 50 21.15 -3.15 -9.36
C ALA A 50 20.64 -2.14 -8.32
N SER A 51 21.54 -1.31 -7.80
CA SER A 51 21.23 -0.22 -6.87
C SER A 51 19.98 0.54 -7.34
N ILE A 52 19.01 0.76 -6.44
CA ILE A 52 17.77 1.49 -6.72
C ILE A 52 18.07 2.87 -7.35
N VAL A 53 19.19 3.48 -6.94
CA VAL A 53 19.67 4.76 -7.48
C VAL A 53 20.07 4.64 -8.96
N ASP A 54 20.66 3.53 -9.39
CA ASP A 54 21.09 3.31 -10.78
C ASP A 54 19.91 2.96 -11.71
N GLN A 55 18.85 2.36 -11.17
CA GLN A 55 17.62 2.05 -11.94
C GLN A 55 16.83 3.33 -12.29
N LEU A 56 16.76 4.29 -11.37
CA LEU A 56 16.05 5.56 -11.58
C LEU A 56 16.75 6.45 -12.63
N SER A 57 18.08 6.39 -12.72
CA SER A 57 18.84 7.16 -13.73
C SER A 57 18.66 6.63 -15.16
N ARG A 58 18.46 5.31 -15.34
CA ARG A 58 18.24 4.72 -16.68
C ARG A 58 16.83 4.98 -17.23
N LEU A 59 15.83 5.08 -16.36
CA LEU A 59 14.44 5.37 -16.75
C LEU A 59 14.27 6.80 -17.30
N LYS A 60 15.13 7.75 -16.90
CA LYS A 60 15.08 9.15 -17.37
C LYS A 60 15.75 9.36 -18.74
N ALA A 61 16.57 8.42 -19.20
CA ALA A 61 17.39 8.59 -20.41
C ALA A 61 16.85 7.88 -21.68
N GLY A 62 15.73 7.15 -21.59
CA GLY A 62 15.33 6.23 -22.67
C GLY A 62 13.86 6.21 -23.10
N VAL A 63 12.99 7.12 -22.62
CA VAL A 63 11.55 7.01 -22.88
C VAL A 63 10.97 8.38 -23.27
N GLN A 64 11.06 8.72 -24.55
CA GLN A 64 10.11 9.65 -25.17
C GLN A 64 8.84 8.85 -25.51
N VAL A 65 8.04 8.50 -24.50
CA VAL A 65 6.68 8.02 -24.72
C VAL A 65 5.78 9.22 -24.51
N THR A 66 5.34 9.80 -25.63
CA THR A 66 4.19 10.69 -25.61
C THR A 66 3.00 9.89 -25.10
N PRO A 67 2.33 10.32 -24.02
CA PRO A 67 1.09 9.69 -23.65
C PRO A 67 0.01 10.18 -24.61
N LYS A 68 -0.45 9.32 -25.52
CA LYS A 68 -1.70 9.53 -26.26
C LYS A 68 -2.87 9.20 -25.33
N TYR A 69 -3.08 10.03 -24.30
CA TYR A 69 -4.33 10.03 -23.56
C TYR A 69 -5.34 10.87 -24.33
N GLY A 70 -6.48 10.27 -24.68
CA GLY A 70 -7.63 10.98 -25.20
C GLY A 70 -8.05 12.08 -24.21
N LYS A 71 -8.32 13.27 -24.74
CA LYS A 71 -8.76 14.42 -23.95
C LYS A 71 -10.07 14.10 -23.24
N ARG A 72 -10.02 13.75 -21.95
CA ARG A 72 -11.18 13.88 -21.07
C ARG A 72 -11.13 15.26 -20.42
N LYS A 73 -12.17 16.03 -20.70
CA LYS A 73 -12.40 17.39 -20.21
C LYS A 73 -12.54 17.32 -18.69
N CYS A 74 -11.61 17.96 -17.97
CA CYS A 74 -11.82 18.34 -16.57
C CYS A 74 -13.09 19.19 -16.52
N VAL A 75 -14.11 18.73 -15.81
CA VAL A 75 -15.27 19.55 -15.49
C VAL A 75 -15.06 20.06 -14.07
N ASP A 76 -14.71 21.34 -13.95
CA ASP A 76 -14.85 22.08 -12.70
C ASP A 76 -16.35 22.18 -12.42
N SER A 77 -16.84 21.37 -11.49
CA SER A 77 -18.18 21.52 -10.93
C SER A 77 -18.08 22.26 -9.61
N SER A 78 -18.20 23.57 -9.71
CA SER A 78 -18.57 24.45 -8.60
C SER A 78 -19.98 24.11 -8.09
N SER A 79 -20.08 23.95 -6.77
CA SER A 79 -21.26 24.09 -5.90
C SER A 79 -22.55 23.30 -6.23
N ALA A 80 -22.86 22.32 -5.38
CA ALA A 80 -24.22 22.14 -4.84
C ALA A 80 -24.18 21.41 -3.49
N THR A 81 -24.68 22.12 -2.48
CA THR A 81 -24.93 21.76 -1.09
C THR A 81 -25.97 20.66 -0.90
N ALA A 82 -25.71 19.70 0.01
CA ALA A 82 -26.72 19.09 0.89
C ALA A 82 -26.06 18.46 2.14
N PRO A 83 -26.65 18.60 3.35
CA PRO A 83 -25.98 18.30 4.62
C PRO A 83 -26.26 16.87 5.13
N SER A 84 -25.21 16.14 5.50
CA SER A 84 -25.32 14.96 6.37
C SER A 84 -24.89 15.33 7.78
N LYS A 85 -25.79 15.07 8.74
CA LYS A 85 -25.59 15.29 10.17
C LYS A 85 -24.71 14.17 10.72
N ASP A 86 -23.48 14.47 11.07
CA ASP A 86 -22.67 13.64 11.96
C ASP A 86 -21.93 14.51 12.97
N ALA A 87 -21.86 14.00 14.19
CA ALA A 87 -21.61 14.66 15.47
C ALA A 87 -20.49 15.74 15.47
N ASP A 88 -20.90 16.97 15.76
CA ASP A 88 -20.06 18.11 16.13
C ASP A 88 -19.14 17.75 17.32
N THR A 89 -17.85 17.57 17.04
CA THR A 89 -16.82 17.92 18.02
C THR A 89 -16.33 19.31 17.60
N GLN A 90 -16.90 20.34 18.21
CA GLN A 90 -16.45 21.72 18.01
C GLN A 90 -14.99 21.84 18.46
N THR A 91 -14.07 21.96 17.50
CA THR A 91 -12.81 22.66 17.73
C THR A 91 -13.01 24.06 17.19
N GLU A 92 -13.19 25.03 18.09
CA GLU A 92 -13.24 26.43 17.69
C GLU A 92 -11.93 26.80 16.98
N ASP A 93 -12.05 27.26 15.74
CA ASP A 93 -10.98 27.88 14.97
C ASP A 93 -10.58 29.20 15.65
N VAL A 94 -9.70 29.12 16.64
CA VAL A 94 -8.97 30.28 17.12
C VAL A 94 -7.89 30.60 16.09
N ALA A 95 -8.32 31.30 15.04
CA ALA A 95 -7.44 32.00 14.10
C ALA A 95 -6.73 33.15 14.84
N LEU A 96 -5.78 32.83 15.72
CA LEU A 96 -4.81 33.80 16.22
C LEU A 96 -3.73 33.94 15.15
N ALA A 97 -3.90 34.92 14.28
CA ALA A 97 -2.86 35.45 13.41
C ALA A 97 -1.71 36.00 14.28
N THR A 98 -0.86 35.11 14.77
CA THR A 98 0.47 35.46 15.25
C THR A 98 1.39 35.51 14.03
N PRO A 99 2.16 36.60 13.83
CA PRO A 99 3.05 36.71 12.69
C PRO A 99 4.07 35.57 12.79
N HIS A 100 4.02 34.68 11.80
CA HIS A 100 4.81 33.48 11.70
C HIS A 100 6.30 33.82 11.52
N ARG A 101 6.98 34.20 12.61
CA ARG A 101 8.42 34.54 12.58
C ARG A 101 9.33 33.37 12.95
N ASP A 102 8.75 32.25 13.41
CA ASP A 102 9.52 31.12 13.92
C ASP A 102 9.50 29.84 13.05
N ALA A 103 8.72 29.78 11.94
CA ALA A 103 8.78 28.62 11.00
C ALA A 103 10.12 28.50 10.31
N ASP A 104 10.75 29.64 10.05
CA ASP A 104 11.90 29.72 9.15
C ASP A 104 13.22 29.43 9.88
N LYS A 105 13.17 29.16 11.19
CA LYS A 105 14.36 28.79 11.95
C LYS A 105 14.67 27.32 11.65
N PRO A 106 15.84 27.02 11.05
CA PRO A 106 16.23 25.65 10.77
C PRO A 106 16.39 24.88 12.09
N ILE A 107 16.14 23.57 12.03
CA ILE A 107 16.40 22.65 13.16
C ILE A 107 17.86 22.84 13.58
N THR A 108 18.08 23.13 14.86
CA THR A 108 19.41 23.36 15.40
C THR A 108 20.06 22.04 15.85
N ALA A 109 21.38 22.02 16.04
CA ALA A 109 22.05 20.84 16.56
C ALA A 109 21.53 20.48 17.96
N GLU A 110 21.22 21.47 18.79
CA GLU A 110 20.67 21.28 20.14
C GLU A 110 19.31 20.56 20.11
N ASP A 111 18.46 20.82 19.12
CA ASP A 111 17.18 20.12 18.93
C ASP A 111 17.36 18.61 18.65
N LEU A 112 18.53 18.19 18.15
CA LEU A 112 18.83 16.82 17.78
C LEU A 112 19.76 16.09 18.76
N THR A 113 20.57 16.84 19.52
CA THR A 113 21.64 16.28 20.35
C THR A 113 21.55 16.64 21.84
N SER A 114 20.58 17.48 22.25
CA SER A 114 20.41 17.78 23.68
C SER A 114 19.82 16.57 24.44
N GLU A 115 20.15 16.46 25.73
CA GLU A 115 19.56 15.47 26.63
C GLU A 115 18.16 15.89 27.12
N SER A 116 17.78 17.14 26.88
CA SER A 116 16.45 17.70 27.12
C SER A 116 15.50 17.44 25.95
N GLU A 117 14.20 17.61 26.17
CA GLU A 117 13.22 17.52 25.08
C GLU A 117 13.52 18.54 23.97
N PRO A 118 13.38 18.17 22.68
CA PRO A 118 13.54 19.08 21.56
C PRO A 118 12.62 20.30 21.66
N GLY A 119 13.06 21.43 21.09
CA GLY A 119 12.28 22.66 21.12
C GLY A 119 10.96 22.56 20.34
N GLU A 120 10.04 23.48 20.62
CA GLU A 120 8.72 23.58 19.94
C GLU A 120 8.84 23.59 18.41
N ASN A 121 9.84 24.29 17.88
CA ASN A 121 10.09 24.38 16.45
C ASN A 121 10.36 23.02 15.79
N TYR A 122 11.08 22.12 16.48
CA TYR A 122 11.32 20.77 15.96
C TYR A 122 10.00 20.02 15.74
N TYR A 123 9.12 20.02 16.73
CA TYR A 123 7.82 19.34 16.64
C TYR A 123 6.90 20.00 15.60
N LYS A 124 6.97 21.31 15.44
CA LYS A 124 6.23 22.03 14.41
C LYS A 124 6.63 21.61 13.00
N LEU A 125 7.93 21.58 12.69
CA LEU A 125 8.41 21.09 11.40
C LEU A 125 8.09 19.60 11.20
N LEU A 126 8.25 18.78 12.24
CA LEU A 126 7.92 17.36 12.18
C LEU A 126 6.43 17.11 11.89
N ALA A 127 5.54 17.90 12.49
CA ALA A 127 4.10 17.83 12.24
C ALA A 127 3.76 18.24 10.80
N GLU A 128 4.39 19.30 10.28
CA GLU A 128 4.22 19.73 8.89
C GLU A 128 4.69 18.64 7.91
N GLN A 129 5.89 18.09 8.13
CA GLN A 129 6.43 17.03 7.27
C GLN A 129 5.55 15.77 7.29
N ARG A 130 4.99 15.41 8.46
CA ARG A 130 4.03 14.31 8.58
C ARG A 130 2.72 14.61 7.86
N ARG A 131 2.24 15.86 7.89
CA ARG A 131 1.04 16.29 7.15
C ARG A 131 1.25 16.12 5.64
N LEU A 132 2.38 16.58 5.10
CA LEU A 132 2.73 16.40 3.69
C LEU A 132 2.84 14.92 3.31
N ALA A 133 3.58 14.13 4.08
CA ALA A 133 3.73 12.69 3.81
C ALA A 133 2.38 11.95 3.84
N LEU A 134 1.46 12.37 4.72
CA LEU A 134 0.10 11.84 4.76
C LEU A 134 -0.70 12.25 3.53
N GLU A 135 -0.63 13.51 3.12
CA GLU A 135 -1.30 14.02 1.91
C GLU A 135 -0.84 13.28 0.65
N ASP A 136 0.47 13.05 0.51
CA ASP A 136 1.05 12.25 -0.57
C ASP A 136 0.52 10.81 -0.53
N SER A 137 0.51 10.19 0.65
CA SER A 137 0.02 8.81 0.83
C SER A 137 -1.46 8.67 0.51
N LEU A 138 -2.29 9.64 0.89
CA LEU A 138 -3.72 9.65 0.59
C LEU A 138 -3.99 9.87 -0.90
N THR A 139 -3.17 10.70 -1.56
CA THR A 139 -3.25 10.93 -3.00
C THR A 139 -2.88 9.67 -3.78
N GLU A 140 -1.78 9.02 -3.41
CA GLU A 140 -1.39 7.74 -4.01
C GLU A 140 -2.45 6.66 -3.76
N ASN A 141 -2.98 6.56 -2.54
CA ASN A 141 -4.03 5.59 -2.21
C ASN A 141 -5.28 5.78 -3.08
N ARG A 142 -5.72 7.02 -3.29
CA ARG A 142 -6.82 7.34 -4.21
C ARG A 142 -6.53 6.85 -5.63
N HIS A 143 -5.36 7.16 -6.17
CA HIS A 143 -4.98 6.72 -7.51
C HIS A 143 -4.89 5.20 -7.64
N LEU A 144 -4.44 4.51 -6.59
CA LEU A 144 -4.44 3.05 -6.55
C LEU A 144 -5.88 2.50 -6.57
N HIS A 145 -6.80 3.10 -5.82
CA HIS A 145 -8.22 2.72 -5.85
C HIS A 145 -8.85 2.93 -7.24
N GLU A 146 -8.64 4.09 -7.85
CA GLU A 146 -9.10 4.38 -9.23
C GLU A 146 -8.53 3.37 -10.23
N ARG A 147 -7.26 2.98 -10.05
CA ARG A 147 -6.62 2.00 -10.93
C ARG A 147 -7.18 0.59 -10.75
N ILE A 148 -7.44 0.18 -9.50
CA ILE A 148 -8.04 -1.12 -9.18
C ILE A 148 -9.45 -1.19 -9.78
N GLU A 149 -10.28 -0.16 -9.55
CA GLU A 149 -11.63 -0.07 -10.10
C GLU A 149 -11.62 -0.22 -11.63
N GLY A 150 -10.77 0.54 -12.33
CA GLY A 150 -10.66 0.42 -13.79
C GLY A 150 -10.20 -0.96 -14.27
N LEU A 151 -9.29 -1.62 -13.53
CA LEU A 151 -8.85 -2.97 -13.86
C LEU A 151 -9.93 -4.02 -13.60
N GLU A 152 -10.74 -3.85 -12.56
CA GLU A 152 -11.87 -4.73 -12.25
C GLU A 152 -12.95 -4.60 -13.32
N GLU A 153 -13.29 -3.38 -13.75
CA GLU A 153 -14.21 -3.14 -14.87
C GLU A 153 -13.73 -3.76 -16.18
N GLU A 154 -12.43 -3.62 -16.51
CA GLU A 154 -11.82 -4.24 -17.68
C GLU A 154 -11.88 -5.77 -17.60
N MET A 155 -11.60 -6.36 -16.44
CA MET A 155 -11.71 -7.80 -16.20
C MET A 155 -13.13 -8.31 -16.37
N ASP A 156 -14.11 -7.61 -15.82
CA ASP A 156 -15.52 -7.97 -15.93
C ASP A 156 -16.01 -7.89 -17.38
N THR A 157 -15.55 -6.89 -18.12
CA THR A 157 -15.86 -6.76 -19.56
C THR A 157 -15.27 -7.94 -20.35
N MET A 158 -14.00 -8.26 -20.15
CA MET A 158 -13.35 -9.40 -20.81
C MET A 158 -14.00 -10.74 -20.47
N ARG A 159 -14.49 -10.92 -19.23
CA ARG A 159 -15.22 -12.12 -18.83
C ARG A 159 -16.54 -12.26 -19.57
N LYS A 160 -17.31 -11.17 -19.70
CA LYS A 160 -18.56 -11.15 -20.47
C LYS A 160 -18.32 -11.48 -21.94
N GLU A 161 -17.34 -10.84 -22.56
CA GLU A 161 -16.97 -11.12 -23.96
C GLU A 161 -16.54 -12.58 -24.15
N LEU A 162 -15.81 -13.15 -23.19
CA LEU A 162 -15.43 -14.56 -23.22
C LEU A 162 -16.64 -15.48 -23.13
N ASP A 163 -17.61 -15.17 -22.28
CA ASP A 163 -18.82 -15.97 -22.12
C ASP A 163 -19.73 -15.86 -23.36
N GLU A 164 -19.84 -14.67 -23.96
CA GLU A 164 -20.51 -14.48 -25.26
C GLU A 164 -19.82 -15.29 -26.38
N ALA A 165 -18.49 -15.30 -26.43
CA ALA A 165 -17.73 -16.08 -27.40
C ALA A 165 -17.90 -17.59 -27.20
N LYS A 166 -17.93 -18.07 -25.94
CA LYS A 166 -18.24 -19.49 -25.64
C LYS A 166 -19.64 -19.86 -26.09
N ASN A 167 -20.63 -19.02 -25.81
CA ASN A 167 -22.01 -19.22 -26.22
C ASN A 167 -22.13 -19.27 -27.75
N LEU A 168 -21.44 -18.38 -28.47
CA LEU A 168 -21.39 -18.42 -29.93
C LEU A 168 -20.78 -19.74 -30.45
N VAL A 169 -19.69 -20.20 -29.84
CA VAL A 169 -19.07 -21.48 -30.20
C VAL A 169 -20.02 -22.66 -29.94
N GLU A 170 -20.79 -22.62 -28.86
CA GLU A 170 -21.79 -23.65 -28.54
C GLU A 170 -22.91 -23.71 -29.58
N VAL A 171 -23.49 -22.56 -29.93
CA VAL A 171 -24.51 -22.47 -30.99
C VAL A 171 -23.96 -22.95 -32.35
N LEU A 172 -22.73 -22.57 -32.70
CA LEU A 172 -22.11 -23.03 -33.94
C LEU A 172 -21.87 -24.54 -33.95
N LYS A 173 -21.51 -25.13 -32.80
CA LYS A 173 -21.38 -26.59 -32.69
C LYS A 173 -22.73 -27.28 -32.87
N GLU A 174 -23.78 -26.76 -32.25
CA GLU A 174 -25.16 -27.28 -32.41
C GLU A 174 -25.56 -27.31 -33.89
N ILE A 175 -25.37 -26.21 -34.61
CA ILE A 175 -25.67 -26.15 -36.06
C ILE A 175 -24.84 -27.17 -36.86
N CYS A 176 -23.53 -27.26 -36.59
CA CYS A 176 -22.67 -28.22 -37.29
C CYS A 176 -23.02 -29.68 -36.96
N ASP A 177 -23.43 -29.97 -35.72
CA ASP A 177 -23.81 -31.31 -35.30
C ASP A 177 -25.18 -31.70 -35.91
N GLU A 178 -26.11 -30.76 -36.03
CA GLU A 178 -27.40 -30.94 -36.75
C GLU A 178 -27.17 -31.24 -38.24
N ASP A 179 -26.32 -30.49 -38.94
CA ASP A 179 -26.01 -30.70 -40.38
C ASP A 179 -25.31 -32.05 -40.66
N ASN A 180 -24.60 -32.62 -39.68
CA ASN A 180 -23.94 -33.93 -39.81
C ASN A 180 -24.84 -35.12 -39.43
N SER A 181 -26.09 -34.86 -39.03
CA SER A 181 -27.06 -35.88 -38.61
C SER A 181 -28.10 -36.25 -39.68
N ASP A 182 -27.78 -36.02 -40.96
CA ASP A 182 -28.57 -36.51 -42.09
C ASP A 182 -28.39 -38.03 -42.23
N PRO A 183 -29.47 -38.86 -42.16
CA PRO A 183 -29.36 -40.30 -42.25
C PRO A 183 -29.10 -40.74 -43.70
N GLU A 184 -27.83 -41.01 -44.03
CA GLU A 184 -27.45 -41.91 -45.13
C GLU A 184 -27.74 -43.37 -44.73
N GLU A 185 -29.01 -43.70 -44.48
CA GLU A 185 -29.51 -45.08 -44.34
C GLU A 185 -30.88 -45.21 -45.01
N ASP A 186 -30.87 -45.44 -46.33
CA ASP A 186 -31.89 -46.12 -47.15
C ASP A 186 -31.37 -46.01 -48.60
N GLU A 187 -30.67 -47.00 -49.17
CA GLU A 187 -31.23 -48.22 -49.75
C GLU A 187 -30.05 -49.12 -50.20
N ALA A 188 -29.69 -50.11 -49.38
CA ALA A 188 -28.82 -51.21 -49.79
C ALA A 188 -29.53 -52.54 -49.53
N ALA A 189 -30.69 -52.75 -50.16
CA ALA A 189 -31.36 -54.04 -50.19
C ALA A 189 -32.32 -54.19 -51.38
N ASP A 190 -31.79 -54.22 -52.60
CA ASP A 190 -32.46 -54.97 -53.68
C ASP A 190 -31.50 -56.04 -54.23
N ASN A 191 -31.51 -57.19 -53.56
CA ASN A 191 -30.93 -58.43 -54.05
C ASN A 191 -31.79 -59.60 -53.55
N GLN A 192 -32.86 -59.88 -54.29
CA GLN A 192 -33.63 -61.13 -54.37
C GLN A 192 -34.68 -60.87 -55.48
N GLU A 193 -34.59 -61.45 -56.68
CA GLU A 193 -34.74 -62.87 -57.01
C GLU A 193 -34.27 -63.16 -58.45
#